data_AF-B0W4W0-F1
#
_entry.id   AF-B0W4W0-F1
#
_cell.length_a   1.000
_cell.length_b   1.000
_cell.length_c   1.000
_cell.angle_alpha   90.00
_cell.angle_beta   90.00
_cell.angle_gamma   90.00
#
_symmetry.space_group_name_H-M   'P 1'
#
loop_
_entity.id
_entity.type
_entity.pdbx_description
1 polymer ?
#
loop_
_entity_poly.entity_id
_entity_poly.type
_entity_poly.pdbx_seq_one_letter_code
_entity_poly.pdbx_strand_id
1 'polypeptide(L)'
;MGDDAADQARGVPDFWLTVFSMTQVLQVMIQEKDEAVLRRLVDVRAEVRKEPEAGFDLLFEFEPNEFFNDRILKKSYLMKCCPTEDKMFAFDGFEIYNTVGQEIQWKEGADLTTKMVMDEDGQRRELMVNSFFSFFNPKKLYEKTDPELSAQFLEMDFEIGHYIKERVIPRAVSFFLGENDDDVEDFLDSLEEEAVCGVYSMDEERDPKMAELKEEA
;
A
#
# COMPACT_ATOMS: atom_id res chain seq x y z
N MET A 1 47.32 10.98 2.20
CA MET A 1 46.44 9.82 2.43
C MET A 1 45.04 10.36 2.27
N GLY A 2 44.43 10.06 1.12
CA GLY A 2 43.13 10.61 0.73
C GLY A 2 42.00 9.95 1.49
N ASP A 3 40.91 10.71 1.60
CA ASP A 3 39.61 10.34 2.18
C ASP A 3 38.98 9.15 1.42
N ASP A 4 39.28 7.92 1.85
CA ASP A 4 38.63 6.68 1.33
C ASP A 4 37.54 6.16 2.29
N ALA A 5 37.01 7.00 3.19
CA ALA A 5 35.93 6.62 4.12
C ALA A 5 34.55 7.13 3.70
N ALA A 6 34.47 8.08 2.75
CA ALA A 6 33.21 8.67 2.31
C ALA A 6 32.51 7.90 1.17
N ASP A 7 33.21 6.95 0.53
CA ASP A 7 32.74 6.21 -0.66
C ASP A 7 32.44 4.73 -0.38
N GLN A 8 32.35 4.33 0.89
CA GLN A 8 31.77 3.04 1.24
C GLN A 8 30.25 3.16 1.11
N ALA A 9 29.69 2.55 0.07
CA ALA A 9 28.25 2.36 -0.09
C ALA A 9 27.65 1.85 1.24
N ARG A 10 26.82 2.68 1.87
CA ARG A 10 26.11 2.29 3.09
C ARG A 10 25.03 1.28 2.71
N GLY A 11 25.34 0.00 2.88
CA GLY A 11 24.39 -1.09 2.64
C GLY A 11 24.21 -1.44 1.16
N VAL A 12 23.09 -2.09 0.85
CA VAL A 12 22.69 -2.47 -0.51
C VAL A 12 21.73 -1.39 -1.04
N PRO A 13 22.15 -0.58 -2.04
CA PRO A 13 21.29 0.44 -2.62
C PRO A 13 20.00 -0.16 -3.19
N ASP A 14 18.90 0.59 -3.10
CA ASP A 14 17.60 0.24 -3.67
C ASP A 14 17.09 -1.15 -3.28
N PHE A 15 17.54 -1.70 -2.14
CA PHE A 15 17.22 -3.07 -1.74
C PHE A 15 15.71 -3.31 -1.69
N TRP A 16 14.97 -2.52 -0.90
CA TRP A 16 13.53 -2.71 -0.77
C TRP A 16 12.73 -2.34 -2.02
N LEU A 17 13.17 -1.32 -2.77
CA LEU A 17 12.59 -1.04 -4.08
C LEU A 17 12.71 -2.26 -4.99
N THR A 18 13.91 -2.84 -5.10
CA THR A 18 14.15 -4.05 -5.91
C THR A 18 13.31 -5.22 -5.42
N VAL A 19 13.25 -5.45 -4.10
CA VAL A 19 12.39 -6.50 -3.51
C VAL A 19 10.93 -6.31 -3.93
N PHE A 20 10.42 -5.08 -3.86
CA PHE A 20 9.02 -4.80 -4.19
C PHE A 20 8.76 -4.92 -5.69
N SER A 21 9.68 -4.45 -6.54
CA SER A 21 9.59 -4.61 -8.00
C SER A 21 9.67 -6.06 -8.46
N MET A 22 10.38 -6.92 -7.73
CA MET A 22 10.45 -8.37 -8.00
C MET A 22 9.28 -9.15 -7.37
N THR A 23 8.48 -8.50 -6.52
CA THR A 23 7.30 -9.10 -5.92
C THR A 23 6.10 -8.79 -6.81
N GLN A 24 5.65 -9.75 -7.62
CA GLN A 24 4.58 -9.55 -8.62
C GLN A 24 3.35 -8.83 -8.07
N VAL A 25 2.86 -9.25 -6.90
CA VAL A 25 1.75 -8.61 -6.18
C VAL A 25 1.96 -7.11 -5.93
N LEU A 26 3.15 -6.72 -5.46
CA LEU A 26 3.47 -5.33 -5.14
C LEU A 26 3.81 -4.53 -6.40
N GLN A 27 4.39 -5.19 -7.41
CA GLN A 27 4.74 -4.57 -8.67
C GLN A 27 3.50 -3.97 -9.36
N VAL A 28 2.35 -4.65 -9.32
CA VAL A 28 1.08 -4.16 -9.88
C VAL A 28 0.59 -2.88 -9.18
N MET A 29 0.92 -2.70 -7.91
CA MET A 29 0.53 -1.52 -7.12
C MET A 29 1.45 -0.32 -7.33
N ILE A 30 2.71 -0.55 -7.71
CA ILE A 30 3.75 0.48 -7.78
C ILE A 30 3.69 1.21 -9.12
N GLN A 31 3.56 2.54 -9.07
CA GLN A 31 3.66 3.40 -10.24
C GLN A 31 5.08 3.94 -10.39
N GLU A 32 5.46 4.35 -11.61
CA GLU A 32 6.80 4.91 -11.91
C GLU A 32 7.17 6.09 -10.98
N LYS A 33 6.18 6.95 -10.65
CA LYS A 33 6.36 8.07 -9.72
C LYS A 33 6.65 7.63 -8.28
N ASP A 34 6.19 6.44 -7.87
CA ASP A 34 6.37 5.92 -6.51
C ASP A 34 7.81 5.42 -6.29
N GLU A 35 8.49 4.99 -7.36
CA GLU A 35 9.85 4.45 -7.28
C GLU A 35 10.82 5.44 -6.63
N ALA A 36 10.73 6.73 -6.97
CA ALA A 36 11.62 7.76 -6.44
C ALA A 36 11.52 7.86 -4.90
N VAL A 37 10.33 7.63 -4.35
CA VAL A 37 10.08 7.61 -2.90
C VAL A 37 10.52 6.27 -2.30
N LEU A 38 10.23 5.16 -2.97
CA LEU A 38 10.61 3.81 -2.53
C LEU A 38 12.13 3.59 -2.51
N ARG A 39 12.92 4.32 -3.31
CA ARG A 39 14.40 4.34 -3.17
C ARG A 39 14.87 4.80 -1.80
N ARG A 40 14.03 5.57 -1.09
CA ARG A 40 14.31 6.08 0.26
C ARG A 40 13.88 5.09 1.35
N LEU A 41 13.29 3.96 0.99
CA LEU A 41 12.85 2.92 1.92
C LEU A 41 14.07 2.13 2.43
N VAL A 42 14.32 2.25 3.73
CA VAL A 42 15.48 1.68 4.42
C VAL A 42 15.13 0.30 5.00
N ASP A 43 13.94 0.16 5.59
CA ASP A 43 13.54 -1.06 6.27
C ASP A 43 12.03 -1.30 6.19
N VAL A 44 11.64 -2.57 6.21
CA VAL A 44 10.24 -3.01 6.28
C VAL A 44 10.13 -4.09 7.34
N ARG A 45 9.37 -3.82 8.41
CA ARG A 45 9.24 -4.70 9.56
C ARG A 45 7.79 -5.06 9.81
N ALA A 46 7.58 -6.26 10.35
CA ALA A 46 6.29 -6.69 10.86
C ALA A 46 6.36 -6.91 12.38
N GLU A 47 5.45 -6.31 13.13
CA GLU A 47 5.33 -6.47 14.58
C GLU A 47 3.97 -7.09 14.93
N VAL A 48 3.97 -8.24 15.60
CA VAL A 48 2.75 -8.92 16.02
C VAL A 48 2.27 -8.40 17.38
N ARG A 49 1.00 -8.00 17.46
CA ARG A 49 0.31 -7.66 18.70
C ARG A 49 -0.59 -8.79 19.15
N LYS A 50 -0.61 -9.04 20.46
CA LYS A 50 -1.42 -10.12 21.06
C LYS A 50 -2.57 -9.60 21.90
N GLU A 51 -2.34 -8.58 22.74
CA GLU A 51 -3.34 -8.00 23.63
C GLU A 51 -3.10 -6.49 23.79
N PRO A 52 -4.15 -5.67 24.06
CA PRO A 52 -5.57 -6.03 24.13
C PRO A 52 -6.22 -6.22 22.76
N GLU A 53 -5.58 -5.75 21.69
CA GLU A 53 -6.04 -5.89 20.30
C GLU A 53 -5.05 -6.77 19.55
N ALA A 54 -5.47 -8.01 19.23
CA ALA A 54 -4.66 -8.91 18.45
C ALA A 54 -4.54 -8.41 17.00
N GLY A 55 -3.40 -8.68 16.37
CA GLY A 55 -3.15 -8.25 15.00
C GLY A 55 -1.68 -8.06 14.72
N PHE A 56 -1.35 -7.27 13.70
CA PHE A 56 0.04 -6.93 13.41
C PHE A 56 0.16 -5.55 12.77
N ASP A 57 1.38 -5.01 12.84
CA ASP A 57 1.78 -3.77 12.22
C ASP A 57 2.83 -4.03 11.16
N LEU A 58 2.69 -3.40 10.00
CA LEU A 58 3.74 -3.20 9.03
C LEU A 58 4.32 -1.80 9.22
N LEU A 59 5.65 -1.73 9.34
CA LEU A 59 6.41 -0.51 9.58
C LEU A 59 7.39 -0.33 8.42
N PHE A 60 7.21 0.73 7.65
CA PHE A 60 8.06 1.08 6.51
C PHE A 60 8.91 2.28 6.90
N GLU A 61 10.19 2.06 7.14
CA GLU A 61 11.14 3.07 7.60
C GLU A 61 11.83 3.73 6.41
N PHE A 62 11.69 5.05 6.30
CA PHE A 62 12.29 5.86 5.24
C PHE A 62 13.41 6.73 5.81
N GLU A 63 14.46 6.90 5.02
CA GLU A 63 15.45 7.93 5.30
C GLU A 63 14.85 9.33 5.10
N PRO A 64 15.44 10.38 5.71
CA PRO A 64 15.03 11.76 5.42
C PRO A 64 15.04 12.03 3.91
N ASN A 65 13.87 12.35 3.36
CA ASN A 65 13.64 12.48 1.93
C ASN A 65 12.94 13.79 1.57
N GLU A 66 12.77 14.07 0.28
CA GLU A 66 12.17 15.30 -0.24
C GLU A 66 10.64 15.23 -0.40
N PHE A 67 10.03 14.07 -0.15
CA PHE A 67 8.61 13.81 -0.45
C PHE A 67 7.69 14.00 0.76
N PHE A 68 8.07 13.52 1.94
CA PHE A 68 7.29 13.66 3.16
C PHE A 68 8.18 13.83 4.40
N ASN A 69 7.56 14.16 5.54
CA ASN A 69 8.28 14.35 6.81
C ASN A 69 8.31 13.10 7.70
N ASP A 70 7.42 12.13 7.45
CA ASP A 70 7.38 10.88 8.20
C ASP A 70 8.67 10.08 8.04
N ARG A 71 9.16 9.52 9.14
CA ARG A 71 10.25 8.54 9.11
C ARG A 71 9.76 7.11 9.00
N ILE A 72 8.58 6.83 9.54
CA ILE A 72 7.98 5.51 9.53
C ILE A 72 6.54 5.68 9.07
N LEU A 73 6.18 5.00 7.98
CA LEU A 73 4.79 4.82 7.59
C LEU A 73 4.29 3.52 8.20
N LYS A 74 3.21 3.61 8.98
CA LYS A 74 2.63 2.47 9.69
C LYS A 74 1.31 2.05 9.06
N LYS A 75 1.15 0.73 8.87
CA LYS A 75 -0.11 0.09 8.51
C LYS A 75 -0.44 -0.99 9.53
N SER A 76 -1.63 -0.96 10.10
CA SER A 76 -2.04 -1.82 11.21
C SER A 76 -3.24 -2.66 10.83
N TYR A 77 -3.19 -3.96 11.06
CA TYR A 77 -4.33 -4.86 10.92
C TYR A 77 -4.78 -5.31 12.30
N LEU A 78 -6.08 -5.18 12.57
CA LEU A 78 -6.71 -5.58 13.82
C LEU A 78 -7.58 -6.81 13.58
N MET A 79 -7.35 -7.83 14.40
CA MET A 79 -7.85 -9.18 14.19
C MET A 79 -8.52 -9.68 15.48
N LYS A 80 -9.63 -10.38 15.33
CA LYS A 80 -10.21 -11.19 16.41
C LYS A 80 -9.64 -12.59 16.29
N CYS A 81 -8.82 -12.98 17.26
CA CYS A 81 -8.17 -14.29 17.28
C CYS A 81 -8.78 -15.26 18.29
N CYS A 82 -9.85 -14.86 18.97
CA CYS A 82 -10.57 -15.70 19.93
C CYS A 82 -12.09 -15.52 19.76
N PRO A 83 -12.88 -16.58 19.97
CA PRO A 83 -14.33 -16.47 20.01
C PRO A 83 -14.75 -15.57 21.17
N THR A 84 -15.73 -14.71 20.92
CA THR A 84 -16.42 -14.00 22.00
C THR A 84 -17.54 -14.88 22.55
N GLU A 85 -17.95 -14.69 23.81
CA GLU A 85 -19.00 -15.51 24.47
C GLU A 85 -20.31 -15.53 23.66
N ASP A 86 -20.61 -14.46 22.93
CA ASP A 86 -21.78 -14.29 22.07
C ASP A 86 -21.66 -14.97 20.69
N LYS A 87 -20.46 -15.33 20.24
CA LYS A 87 -20.20 -15.91 18.91
C LYS A 87 -19.33 -17.18 18.93
N MET A 88 -19.38 -17.95 20.01
CA MET A 88 -18.55 -19.15 20.17
C MET A 88 -18.68 -20.21 19.07
N PHE A 89 -19.87 -20.36 18.46
CA PHE A 89 -20.15 -21.35 17.42
C PHE A 89 -19.96 -20.81 15.99
N ALA A 90 -19.79 -19.50 15.83
CA ALA A 90 -19.61 -18.83 14.55
C ALA A 90 -18.14 -18.42 14.29
N PHE A 91 -17.23 -18.81 15.19
CA PHE A 91 -15.82 -18.50 15.11
C PHE A 91 -15.11 -19.52 14.20
N ASP A 92 -14.72 -19.08 13.01
CA ASP A 92 -14.05 -19.90 11.99
C ASP A 92 -12.52 -19.68 11.95
N GLY A 93 -11.95 -19.10 13.00
CA GLY A 93 -10.54 -18.73 13.06
C GLY A 93 -10.36 -17.22 13.22
N PHE A 94 -9.30 -16.66 12.66
CA PHE A 94 -9.04 -15.23 12.79
C PHE A 94 -9.99 -14.43 11.87
N GLU A 95 -10.59 -13.37 12.40
CA GLU A 95 -11.43 -12.44 11.64
C GLU A 95 -10.74 -11.07 11.63
N ILE A 96 -10.49 -10.52 10.45
CA ILE A 96 -10.01 -9.14 10.32
C ILE A 96 -11.22 -8.22 10.44
N TYR A 97 -11.20 -7.32 11.42
CA TYR A 97 -12.32 -6.42 11.66
C TYR A 97 -12.00 -4.96 11.38
N ASN A 98 -10.71 -4.62 11.25
CA ASN A 98 -10.30 -3.26 10.96
C ASN A 98 -8.88 -3.19 10.40
N THR A 99 -8.66 -2.18 9.56
CA THR A 99 -7.35 -1.77 9.05
C THR A 99 -7.13 -0.30 9.38
N VAL A 100 -5.97 0.04 9.95
CA VAL A 100 -5.62 1.39 10.36
C VAL A 100 -4.32 1.78 9.68
N GLY A 101 -4.44 2.66 8.70
CA GLY A 101 -3.29 3.29 8.07
C GLY A 101 -2.84 4.58 8.77
N GLN A 102 -1.96 5.31 8.09
CA GLN A 102 -1.39 6.58 8.52
C GLN A 102 -1.54 7.61 7.38
N GLU A 103 -2.03 8.79 7.72
CA GLU A 103 -2.01 9.92 6.79
C GLU A 103 -0.57 10.41 6.62
N ILE A 104 -0.09 10.40 5.36
CA ILE A 104 1.28 10.78 5.02
C ILE A 104 1.39 12.31 5.04
N GLN A 105 2.42 12.82 5.71
CA GLN A 105 2.74 14.24 5.80
C GLN A 105 3.54 14.68 4.57
N TRP A 106 2.88 14.66 3.40
CA TRP A 106 3.45 15.10 2.13
C TRP A 106 3.97 16.54 2.22
N LYS A 107 5.13 16.76 1.61
CA LYS A 107 5.68 18.09 1.35
C LYS A 107 4.97 18.72 0.16
N GLU A 108 5.09 20.04 0.04
CA GLU A 108 4.41 20.81 -0.99
C GLU A 108 4.71 20.27 -2.40
N GLY A 109 3.66 19.89 -3.13
CA GLY A 109 3.75 19.38 -4.50
C GLY A 109 4.26 17.93 -4.64
N ALA A 110 4.47 17.21 -3.53
CA ALA A 110 5.01 15.86 -3.54
C ALA A 110 3.95 14.76 -3.29
N ASP A 111 2.67 15.13 -3.11
CA ASP A 111 1.60 14.16 -2.92
C ASP A 111 1.42 13.29 -4.16
N LEU A 112 1.66 11.98 -4.02
CA LEU A 112 1.51 11.02 -5.09
C LEU A 112 0.11 10.39 -5.13
N THR A 113 -0.68 10.56 -4.08
CA THR A 113 -1.98 9.91 -3.89
C THR A 113 -3.14 10.76 -4.39
N THR A 114 -2.98 12.08 -4.47
CA THR A 114 -4.03 12.98 -4.98
C THR A 114 -3.51 14.04 -5.95
N LYS A 115 -4.41 14.53 -6.81
CA LYS A 115 -4.16 15.60 -7.78
C LYS A 115 -5.28 16.62 -7.69
N MET A 116 -4.91 17.89 -7.59
CA MET A 116 -5.88 18.99 -7.60
C MET A 116 -6.21 19.37 -9.04
N VAL A 117 -7.49 19.31 -9.39
CA VAL A 117 -8.03 19.71 -10.69
C VAL A 117 -9.02 20.85 -10.50
N MET A 118 -9.03 21.83 -11.41
CA MET A 118 -10.07 22.85 -11.44
C MET A 118 -11.17 22.40 -12.40
N ASP A 119 -12.42 22.44 -11.93
CA ASP A 119 -13.56 22.24 -12.81
C ASP A 119 -13.83 23.48 -13.68
N GLU A 120 -14.73 23.34 -14.64
CA GLU A 120 -15.13 24.42 -15.57
C GLU A 120 -15.72 25.64 -14.85
N ASP A 121 -16.23 25.46 -13.62
CA ASP A 121 -16.77 26.51 -12.77
C ASP A 121 -15.69 27.20 -11.91
N GLY A 122 -14.41 26.80 -12.07
CA GLY A 122 -13.27 27.34 -11.33
C GLY A 122 -13.14 26.85 -9.88
N GLN A 123 -13.89 25.82 -9.49
CA GLN A 123 -13.77 25.17 -8.18
C GLN A 123 -12.65 24.12 -8.20
N ARG A 124 -11.84 24.11 -7.14
CA ARG A 124 -10.79 23.11 -6.96
C ARG A 124 -11.40 21.82 -6.41
N ARG A 125 -11.12 20.71 -7.08
CA ARG A 125 -11.49 19.36 -6.67
C ARG A 125 -10.22 18.52 -6.50
N GLU A 126 -10.21 17.70 -5.46
CA GLU A 126 -9.17 16.73 -5.21
C GLU A 126 -9.57 15.40 -5.85
N LEU A 127 -8.75 14.89 -6.76
CA LEU A 127 -8.92 13.58 -7.39
C LEU A 127 -7.89 12.63 -6.82
N MET A 128 -8.32 11.42 -6.46
CA MET A 128 -7.40 10.35 -6.07
C MET A 128 -6.70 9.80 -7.32
N VAL A 129 -5.41 9.53 -7.19
CA VAL A 129 -4.57 8.99 -8.27
C VAL A 129 -4.00 7.66 -7.81
N ASN A 130 -3.82 6.72 -8.73
CA ASN A 130 -3.14 5.47 -8.44
C ASN A 130 -1.72 5.73 -7.90
N SER A 131 -1.40 5.12 -6.77
CA SER A 131 -0.10 5.16 -6.12
C SER A 131 -0.05 4.05 -5.06
N PHE A 132 1.10 3.38 -4.94
CA PHE A 132 1.36 2.45 -3.85
C PHE A 132 1.08 3.07 -2.48
N PHE A 133 1.33 4.38 -2.32
CA PHE A 133 1.18 5.07 -1.03
C PHE A 133 -0.26 5.20 -0.55
N SER A 134 -1.27 4.96 -1.41
CA SER A 134 -2.67 4.88 -0.96
C SER A 134 -2.92 3.66 -0.06
N PHE A 135 -2.01 2.67 -0.05
CA PHE A 135 -2.01 1.54 0.89
C PHE A 135 -1.97 1.99 2.35
N PHE A 136 -1.35 3.14 2.63
CA PHE A 136 -1.29 3.71 3.98
C PHE A 136 -2.54 4.51 4.34
N ASN A 137 -3.48 4.74 3.42
CA ASN A 137 -4.69 5.49 3.71
C ASN A 137 -5.96 4.73 3.30
N PRO A 138 -6.20 3.56 3.92
CA PRO A 138 -7.24 2.64 3.47
C PRO A 138 -8.64 3.28 3.63
N LYS A 139 -8.87 4.11 4.66
CA LYS A 139 -10.17 4.78 4.90
C LYS A 139 -10.65 5.64 3.73
N LYS A 140 -9.75 6.37 3.05
CA LYS A 140 -10.12 7.20 1.90
C LYS A 140 -10.70 6.38 0.75
N LEU A 141 -10.43 5.07 0.70
CA LEU A 141 -10.78 4.19 -0.40
C LEU A 141 -12.14 3.49 -0.22
N TYR A 142 -12.57 3.19 1.02
CA TYR A 142 -13.81 2.44 1.26
C TYR A 142 -14.86 3.15 2.14
N GLU A 143 -14.52 4.20 2.91
CA GLU A 143 -15.45 4.79 3.89
C GLU A 143 -16.70 5.43 3.26
N LYS A 144 -16.67 5.71 1.95
CA LYS A 144 -17.79 6.27 1.18
C LYS A 144 -18.46 5.27 0.22
N THR A 145 -18.05 4.00 0.28
CA THR A 145 -18.50 2.95 -0.64
C THR A 145 -19.60 2.11 0.01
N ASP A 146 -20.31 1.32 -0.79
CA ASP A 146 -21.29 0.35 -0.30
C ASP A 146 -20.65 -0.62 0.73
N PRO A 147 -21.38 -1.07 1.77
CA PRO A 147 -20.85 -1.99 2.78
C PRO A 147 -20.27 -3.30 2.22
N GLU A 148 -20.83 -3.84 1.13
CA GLU A 148 -20.36 -5.10 0.53
C GLU A 148 -18.99 -4.90 -0.14
N LEU A 149 -18.84 -3.84 -0.92
CA LEU A 149 -17.57 -3.45 -1.53
C LEU A 149 -16.52 -3.07 -0.47
N SER A 150 -16.96 -2.47 0.64
CA SER A 150 -16.06 -2.12 1.75
C SER A 150 -15.48 -3.36 2.45
N ALA A 151 -16.26 -4.44 2.54
CA ALA A 151 -15.80 -5.70 3.10
C ALA A 151 -14.77 -6.38 2.20
N GLN A 152 -15.03 -6.46 0.89
CA GLN A 152 -14.10 -6.98 -0.12
C GLN A 152 -12.78 -6.19 -0.12
N PHE A 153 -12.86 -4.86 -0.05
CA PHE A 153 -11.68 -4.00 0.08
C PHE A 153 -10.81 -4.39 1.28
N LEU A 154 -11.44 -4.58 2.45
CA LEU A 154 -10.73 -4.87 3.68
C LEU A 154 -10.05 -6.24 3.63
N GLU A 155 -10.69 -7.21 2.97
CA GLU A 155 -10.16 -8.55 2.76
C GLU A 155 -8.92 -8.51 1.85
N MET A 156 -9.03 -7.91 0.66
CA MET A 156 -7.91 -7.75 -0.28
C MET A 156 -6.75 -6.94 0.35
N ASP A 157 -7.05 -5.82 1.02
CA ASP A 157 -6.04 -5.01 1.73
C ASP A 157 -5.31 -5.84 2.79
N PHE A 158 -6.03 -6.72 3.48
CA PHE A 158 -5.45 -7.63 4.44
C PHE A 158 -4.58 -8.69 3.78
N GLU A 159 -5.02 -9.30 2.69
CA GLU A 159 -4.24 -10.35 2.03
C GLU A 159 -2.88 -9.81 1.53
N ILE A 160 -2.86 -8.60 0.97
CA ILE A 160 -1.62 -7.91 0.60
C ILE A 160 -0.73 -7.70 1.85
N GLY A 161 -1.29 -7.17 2.93
CA GLY A 161 -0.55 -6.94 4.17
C GLY A 161 0.00 -8.22 4.80
N HIS A 162 -0.80 -9.29 4.75
CA HIS A 162 -0.44 -10.62 5.23
C HIS A 162 0.67 -11.24 4.36
N TYR A 163 0.58 -11.08 3.04
CA TYR A 163 1.60 -11.52 2.09
C TYR A 163 2.94 -10.81 2.34
N ILE A 164 2.93 -9.50 2.56
CA ILE A 164 4.14 -8.74 2.94
C ILE A 164 4.75 -9.32 4.23
N LYS A 165 3.93 -9.55 5.25
CA LYS A 165 4.38 -10.07 6.56
C LYS A 165 4.95 -11.49 6.49
N GLU A 166 4.26 -12.42 5.85
CA GLU A 166 4.59 -13.85 5.88
C GLU A 166 5.52 -14.29 4.75
N ARG A 167 5.55 -13.56 3.64
CA ARG A 167 6.32 -13.95 2.45
C ARG A 167 7.44 -12.97 2.12
N VAL A 168 7.12 -11.69 1.93
CA VAL A 168 8.10 -10.70 1.48
C VAL A 168 9.17 -10.44 2.53
N ILE A 169 8.79 -10.07 3.76
CA ILE A 169 9.75 -9.72 4.82
C ILE A 169 10.70 -10.89 5.15
N PRO A 170 10.23 -12.13 5.40
CA PRO A 170 11.12 -13.23 5.75
C PRO A 170 12.05 -13.69 4.62
N ARG A 171 11.67 -13.42 3.36
CA ARG A 171 12.40 -13.86 2.15
C ARG A 171 12.89 -12.70 1.29
N ALA A 172 13.03 -11.50 1.85
CA ALA A 172 13.39 -10.30 1.11
C ALA A 172 14.65 -10.48 0.24
N VAL A 173 15.67 -11.18 0.76
CA VAL A 173 16.89 -11.48 -0.02
C VAL A 173 16.60 -12.36 -1.23
N SER A 174 15.73 -13.36 -1.13
CA SER A 174 15.35 -14.23 -2.25
C SER A 174 14.61 -13.45 -3.34
N PHE A 175 13.68 -12.55 -2.95
CA PHE A 175 13.03 -11.64 -3.88
C PHE A 175 14.03 -10.68 -4.55
N PHE A 176 14.95 -10.12 -3.76
CA PHE A 176 16.00 -9.22 -4.28
C PHE A 176 16.88 -9.91 -5.34
N LEU A 177 17.20 -11.19 -5.14
CA LEU A 177 18.01 -11.97 -6.08
C LEU A 177 17.19 -12.53 -7.27
N GLY A 178 15.86 -12.40 -7.25
CA GLY A 178 14.98 -13.03 -8.24
C GLY A 178 14.95 -14.57 -8.14
N GLU A 179 15.35 -15.13 -7.01
CA GLU A 179 15.39 -16.59 -6.76
C GLU A 179 14.10 -17.11 -6.10
N ASN A 180 13.07 -16.27 -6.03
CA ASN A 180 11.80 -16.63 -5.44
C ASN A 180 10.90 -17.36 -6.44
N ASP A 181 10.26 -18.43 -5.98
CA ASP A 181 9.34 -19.28 -6.75
C ASP A 181 7.94 -19.22 -6.13
N ASP A 182 7.49 -18.02 -5.76
CA ASP A 182 6.11 -17.84 -5.28
C ASP A 182 5.16 -17.90 -6.47
N ASP A 183 4.44 -19.01 -6.56
CA ASP A 183 3.24 -19.15 -7.37
C ASP A 183 2.13 -18.27 -6.77
N VAL A 184 1.86 -17.15 -7.44
CA VAL A 184 0.84 -16.17 -7.04
C VAL A 184 -0.21 -15.99 -8.13
N GLU A 185 -0.32 -16.91 -9.10
CA GLU A 185 -1.29 -16.81 -10.20
C GLU A 185 -2.72 -16.65 -9.66
N ASP A 186 -3.17 -17.54 -8.76
CA ASP A 186 -4.51 -17.45 -8.13
C ASP A 186 -4.72 -16.12 -7.38
N PHE A 187 -3.66 -15.57 -6.79
CA PHE A 187 -3.71 -14.31 -6.05
C PHE A 187 -3.79 -13.11 -7.00
N LEU A 188 -3.03 -13.13 -8.10
CA LEU A 188 -3.08 -12.10 -9.13
C LEU A 188 -4.42 -12.14 -9.86
N ASP A 189 -4.97 -13.31 -10.16
CA ASP A 189 -6.30 -13.47 -10.73
C ASP A 189 -7.35 -12.87 -9.80
N SER A 190 -7.23 -13.05 -8.48
CA SER A 190 -8.13 -12.41 -7.51
C SER A 190 -7.98 -10.88 -7.52
N LEU A 191 -6.75 -10.36 -7.62
CA LEU A 191 -6.49 -8.93 -7.75
C LEU A 191 -6.97 -8.34 -9.10
N GLU A 192 -6.98 -9.14 -10.17
CA GLU A 192 -7.39 -8.76 -11.53
C GLU A 192 -8.90 -8.96 -11.80
N GLU A 193 -9.56 -9.96 -11.21
CA GLU A 193 -11.01 -10.14 -11.28
C GLU A 193 -11.74 -9.16 -10.36
N GLU A 194 -11.17 -8.86 -9.19
CA GLU A 194 -11.59 -7.75 -8.33
C GLU A 194 -11.01 -6.40 -8.79
N ALA A 195 -10.32 -6.38 -9.94
CA ALA A 195 -9.64 -5.20 -10.46
C ALA A 195 -10.52 -3.97 -10.31
N VAL A 196 -9.92 -2.89 -9.78
CA VAL A 196 -10.23 -1.59 -10.38
C VAL A 196 -11.70 -1.21 -10.20
N CYS A 197 -12.28 -1.46 -9.02
CA CYS A 197 -13.59 -0.89 -8.67
C CYS A 197 -13.55 0.15 -7.52
N GLY A 198 -12.36 0.63 -7.16
CA GLY A 198 -12.24 1.82 -6.31
C GLY A 198 -10.90 2.03 -5.59
N VAL A 199 -9.96 1.07 -5.71
CA VAL A 199 -8.80 0.99 -4.81
C VAL A 199 -7.54 1.59 -5.44
N TYR A 200 -7.26 1.30 -6.72
CA TYR A 200 -6.07 1.78 -7.43
C TYR A 200 -6.27 2.05 -8.92
N SER A 201 -7.47 1.97 -9.47
CA SER A 201 -7.80 2.70 -10.70
C SER A 201 -9.08 3.46 -10.46
N MET A 202 -8.91 4.72 -10.06
CA MET A 202 -9.71 5.75 -10.68
C MET A 202 -8.96 6.12 -11.95
N ASP A 203 -9.24 5.41 -13.04
CA ASP A 203 -8.96 5.94 -14.36
C ASP A 203 -9.52 7.36 -14.41
N GLU A 204 -8.74 8.29 -14.97
CA GLU A 204 -9.17 9.64 -15.32
C GLU A 204 -10.49 9.62 -16.16
N GLU A 205 -10.90 8.45 -16.66
CA GLU A 205 -12.08 8.18 -17.48
C GLU A 205 -13.37 7.83 -16.71
N ARG A 206 -13.31 7.56 -15.39
CA ARG A 206 -14.54 7.32 -14.59
C ARG A 206 -15.18 8.59 -14.05
N ASP A 207 -14.55 9.77 -14.21
CA ASP A 207 -15.28 11.02 -14.09
C ASP A 207 -16.04 11.25 -15.41
N PRO A 208 -17.39 11.15 -15.42
CA PRO A 208 -18.18 11.32 -16.64
C PRO A 208 -17.93 12.67 -17.33
N LYS A 209 -17.37 13.67 -16.63
CA LYS A 209 -16.99 14.96 -17.24
C LYS A 209 -15.65 14.96 -17.97
N MET A 210 -14.71 14.06 -17.65
CA MET A 210 -13.46 13.94 -18.42
C MET A 210 -13.62 13.14 -19.71
N ALA A 211 -14.57 12.20 -19.75
CA ALA A 211 -14.95 11.50 -20.98
C ALA A 211 -15.43 12.47 -22.07
N GLU A 212 -16.17 13.53 -21.68
CA GLU A 212 -16.63 14.57 -22.61
C GLU A 212 -15.47 15.43 -23.16
N LEU A 213 -14.38 15.62 -22.41
CA LEU A 213 -13.23 16.43 -22.84
C LEU A 213 -12.33 15.73 -23.86
N LYS A 214 -12.35 14.38 -23.95
CA LYS A 214 -11.58 13.62 -24.94
C LYS A 214 -12.31 13.47 -26.28
N GLU A 215 -13.64 13.62 -26.31
CA GLU A 215 -14.43 13.44 -27.54
C GLU A 215 -14.39 14.68 -28.46
N GLU A 216 -13.84 15.80 -28.00
CA GLU A 216 -13.75 17.06 -28.77
C GLU A 216 -12.32 17.47 -29.22
N ALA A 217 -11.32 16.59 -29.10
CA ALA A 217 -9.93 16.86 -29.51
C ALA A 217 -9.49 16.13 -30.80
#